data_AF-A0A8T7JH82-F1
#
_entry.id   AF-A0A8T7JH82-F1
#
_cell.length_a   1.000
_cell.length_b   1.000
_cell.length_c   1.000
_cell.angle_alpha   90.00
_cell.angle_beta   90.00
_cell.angle_gamma   90.00
#
_symmetry.space_group_name_H-M   'P 1'
#
loop_
_entity.id
_entity.type
_entity.pdbx_description
1 polymer ?
#
loop_
_entity_poly.entity_id
_entity_poly.type
_entity_poly.pdbx_seq_one_letter_code
_entity_poly.pdbx_strand_id
1 'polypeptide(L)'
;MAPSGSFYQHVYDWQGVQHDTLLFTLLKNCHRLMSCQSLDDACELISQAIMQLQFDGYYRLEVCGQVYIEHFKAGQHGSYHGDRPQKGSDNRAIKVVELEHALIFKMRFIQLYITKTQDNLELLEDSQSILLLWLMQVESLCMDYALHHFLHTELNTEQQNQADSMNLHFDLEVSLNRLDLDAKDMTQAFNESVIPLLTPTDFIDPMRRQQLLITALTAHQEHLSQLVKQQFGLYLSTQRMLEALGVEPH
;
A
#
# COMPACT_ATOMS: atom_id res chain seq x y z
N MET A 1 -20.60 -16.59 24.17
CA MET A 1 -19.48 -16.28 23.28
C MET A 1 -19.62 -14.83 22.88
N ALA A 2 -18.77 -13.95 23.42
CA ALA A 2 -18.81 -12.52 23.12
C ALA A 2 -18.24 -12.29 21.70
N PRO A 3 -18.78 -11.33 20.92
CA PRO A 3 -18.23 -11.04 19.60
C PRO A 3 -16.83 -10.47 19.79
N SER A 4 -15.86 -11.09 19.11
CA SER A 4 -14.51 -10.56 18.96
C SER A 4 -14.60 -9.13 18.45
N GLY A 5 -14.06 -8.19 19.22
CA GLY A 5 -14.19 -6.78 18.90
C GLY A 5 -13.61 -6.45 17.53
N SER A 6 -14.29 -5.59 16.79
CA SER A 6 -13.81 -5.05 15.51
C SER A 6 -12.42 -4.45 15.71
N PHE A 7 -11.51 -4.63 14.74
CA PHE A 7 -10.14 -4.11 14.77
C PHE A 7 -10.05 -2.60 15.12
N TYR A 8 -11.12 -1.85 14.86
CA TYR A 8 -11.23 -0.42 15.15
C TYR A 8 -12.04 -0.08 16.43
N GLN A 9 -12.60 -1.06 17.14
CA GLN A 9 -13.43 -0.81 18.34
C GLN A 9 -12.63 -0.20 19.50
N HIS A 10 -11.32 -0.37 19.50
CA HIS A 10 -10.45 0.20 20.54
C HIS A 10 -9.98 1.62 20.21
N VAL A 11 -10.24 2.11 19.00
CA VAL A 11 -9.34 3.11 18.41
C VAL A 11 -9.92 4.53 18.37
N TYR A 12 -11.22 4.82 18.49
CA TYR A 12 -11.63 6.20 18.14
C TYR A 12 -12.78 6.86 18.91
N ASP A 13 -12.45 8.02 19.50
CA ASP A 13 -13.33 9.17 19.71
C ASP A 13 -12.91 10.25 18.68
N TRP A 14 -13.42 10.17 17.44
CA TRP A 14 -12.98 11.02 16.29
C TRP A 14 -13.41 12.50 16.38
N GLN A 15 -13.46 13.10 17.56
CA GLN A 15 -13.91 14.49 17.70
C GLN A 15 -12.79 15.54 17.49
N GLY A 16 -11.59 15.12 17.06
CA GLY A 16 -10.44 16.01 16.80
C GLY A 16 -10.24 16.35 15.32
N VAL A 17 -10.19 17.65 15.00
CA VAL A 17 -10.01 18.23 13.64
C VAL A 17 -8.76 17.70 12.89
N GLN A 18 -7.71 17.30 13.62
CA GLN A 18 -6.47 16.80 13.02
C GLN A 18 -6.55 15.32 12.57
N HIS A 19 -7.27 14.47 13.32
CA HIS A 19 -7.48 13.05 12.94
C HIS A 19 -8.34 12.92 11.69
N ASP A 20 -9.31 13.82 11.54
CA ASP A 20 -10.09 13.96 10.32
C ASP A 20 -9.16 14.22 9.12
N THR A 21 -8.19 15.13 9.25
CA THR A 21 -7.29 15.49 8.15
C THR A 21 -6.40 14.32 7.70
N LEU A 22 -5.88 13.51 8.62
CA LEU A 22 -5.08 12.33 8.27
C LEU A 22 -5.92 11.28 7.55
N LEU A 23 -7.05 10.93 8.15
CA LEU A 23 -7.96 9.92 7.61
C LEU A 23 -8.44 10.31 6.20
N PHE A 24 -8.92 11.55 6.03
CA PHE A 24 -9.36 12.03 4.72
C PHE A 24 -8.23 12.03 3.70
N THR A 25 -7.05 12.48 4.08
CA THR A 25 -5.87 12.52 3.17
C THR A 25 -5.51 11.12 2.71
N LEU A 26 -5.35 10.18 3.63
CA LEU A 26 -4.93 8.81 3.31
C LEU A 26 -6.00 8.04 2.54
N LEU A 27 -7.28 8.15 2.89
CA LEU A 27 -8.35 7.44 2.18
C LEU A 27 -8.61 8.01 0.78
N LYS A 28 -8.52 9.33 0.60
CA LYS A 28 -8.52 9.94 -0.74
C LYS A 28 -7.31 9.48 -1.54
N ASN A 29 -6.16 9.33 -0.91
CA ASN A 29 -4.97 8.81 -1.57
C ASN A 29 -5.14 7.35 -1.97
N CYS A 30 -5.71 6.47 -1.12
CA CYS A 30 -6.05 5.10 -1.47
C CYS A 30 -6.92 5.04 -2.74
N HIS A 31 -7.97 5.86 -2.79
CA HIS A 31 -8.84 5.93 -3.97
C HIS A 31 -8.09 6.33 -5.25
N ARG A 32 -7.20 7.34 -5.15
CA ARG A 32 -6.36 7.75 -6.29
C ARG A 32 -5.39 6.63 -6.71
N LEU A 33 -4.79 5.93 -5.74
CA LEU A 33 -3.88 4.80 -5.98
C LEU A 33 -4.58 3.64 -6.70
N MET A 34 -5.86 3.37 -6.41
CA MET A 34 -6.64 2.32 -7.11
C MET A 34 -6.83 2.60 -8.61
N SER A 35 -6.69 3.86 -9.05
CA SER A 35 -6.82 4.26 -10.45
C SER A 35 -5.47 4.56 -11.11
N CYS A 36 -4.37 4.27 -10.42
CA CYS A 36 -3.03 4.59 -10.84
C CYS A 36 -2.59 3.66 -11.99
N GLN A 37 -1.92 4.21 -13.01
CA GLN A 37 -1.49 3.44 -14.20
C GLN A 37 0.04 3.29 -14.28
N SER A 38 0.79 4.02 -13.47
CA SER A 38 2.25 4.04 -13.51
C SER A 38 2.88 4.15 -12.12
N LEU A 39 4.14 3.73 -11.98
CA LEU A 39 4.90 3.91 -10.75
C LEU A 39 5.24 5.39 -10.49
N ASP A 40 5.42 6.20 -11.53
CA ASP A 40 5.69 7.64 -11.38
C ASP A 40 4.48 8.35 -10.77
N ASP A 41 3.28 8.08 -11.27
CA ASP A 41 2.03 8.60 -10.69
C ASP A 41 1.89 8.13 -9.23
N ALA A 42 2.23 6.87 -8.93
CA ALA A 42 2.18 6.34 -7.57
C ALA A 42 3.14 7.09 -6.64
N CYS A 43 4.38 7.33 -7.07
CA CYS A 43 5.37 8.10 -6.34
C CYS A 43 4.92 9.54 -6.09
N GLU A 44 4.30 10.18 -7.08
CA GLU A 44 3.73 11.52 -6.91
C GLU A 44 2.60 11.52 -5.87
N LEU A 45 1.68 10.54 -5.95
CA LEU A 45 0.58 10.39 -4.99
C LEU A 45 1.10 10.16 -3.57
N ILE A 46 2.12 9.32 -3.40
CA ILE A 46 2.73 9.04 -2.10
C ILE A 46 3.38 10.32 -1.55
N SER A 47 4.17 11.01 -2.36
CA SER A 47 4.83 12.26 -1.99
C SER A 47 3.83 13.34 -1.59
N GLN A 48 2.76 13.51 -2.37
CA GLN A 48 1.68 14.45 -2.06
C GLN A 48 1.01 14.14 -0.72
N ALA A 49 0.71 12.88 -0.43
CA ALA A 49 0.12 12.49 0.85
C ALA A 49 1.05 12.79 2.02
N ILE A 50 2.33 12.40 1.93
CA ILE A 50 3.31 12.63 2.99
C ILE A 50 3.51 14.14 3.26
N MET A 51 3.60 14.95 2.21
CA MET A 51 3.72 16.40 2.35
C MET A 51 2.46 17.03 2.94
N GLN A 52 1.26 16.60 2.53
CA GLN A 52 -0.01 17.08 3.10
C GLN A 52 -0.15 16.76 4.59
N LEU A 53 0.34 15.58 5.00
CA LEU A 53 0.40 15.15 6.40
C LEU A 53 1.57 15.78 7.17
N GLN A 54 2.45 16.51 6.48
CA GLN A 54 3.65 17.14 7.04
C GLN A 54 4.55 16.16 7.80
N PHE A 55 4.62 14.91 7.33
CA PHE A 55 5.50 13.94 7.95
C PHE A 55 6.96 14.20 7.57
N ASP A 56 7.80 14.22 8.60
CA ASP A 56 9.25 14.28 8.46
C ASP A 56 9.81 12.86 8.32
N GLY A 57 10.70 12.62 7.36
CA GLY A 57 11.31 11.32 7.16
C GLY A 57 11.60 10.99 5.71
N TYR A 58 11.31 9.76 5.30
CA TYR A 58 11.47 9.33 3.91
C TYR A 58 10.60 8.12 3.58
N TYR A 59 10.33 7.92 2.29
CA TYR A 59 9.95 6.61 1.79
C TYR A 59 11.00 6.06 0.83
N ARG A 60 11.08 4.75 0.74
CA ARG A 60 11.80 4.00 -0.28
C ARG A 60 10.82 3.06 -0.96
N LEU A 61 10.65 3.21 -2.27
CA LEU A 61 9.88 2.30 -3.11
C LEU A 61 10.84 1.57 -4.04
N GLU A 62 10.75 0.25 -4.07
CA GLU A 62 11.65 -0.59 -4.86
C GLU A 62 10.84 -1.66 -5.58
N VAL A 63 10.73 -1.55 -6.92
CA VAL A 63 9.89 -2.39 -7.79
C VAL A 63 10.65 -2.65 -9.09
N CYS A 64 10.80 -3.91 -9.50
CA CYS A 64 11.43 -4.31 -10.78
C CYS A 64 12.77 -3.59 -11.06
N GLY A 65 13.70 -3.61 -10.09
CA GLY A 65 15.02 -2.95 -10.18
C GLY A 65 15.00 -1.42 -10.08
N GLN A 66 13.84 -0.79 -10.09
CA GLN A 66 13.71 0.67 -9.93
C GLN A 66 13.63 1.04 -8.45
N VAL A 67 14.46 1.99 -8.02
CA VAL A 67 14.53 2.44 -6.63
C VAL A 67 14.22 3.94 -6.56
N TYR A 68 13.11 4.27 -5.93
CA TYR A 68 12.67 5.65 -5.64
C TYR A 68 12.87 5.93 -4.15
N ILE A 69 13.60 6.99 -3.82
CA ILE A 69 13.81 7.43 -2.44
C ILE A 69 13.57 8.93 -2.37
N GLU A 70 12.54 9.32 -1.63
CA GLU A 70 12.19 10.71 -1.42
C GLU A 70 12.23 11.03 0.07
N HIS A 71 12.84 12.16 0.40
CA HIS A 71 12.97 12.66 1.75
C HIS A 71 12.00 13.81 1.97
N PHE A 72 11.50 13.94 3.19
CA PHE A 72 10.50 14.94 3.55
C PHE A 72 10.89 15.63 4.85
N LYS A 73 10.72 16.95 4.88
CA LYS A 73 10.92 17.77 6.07
C LYS A 73 10.02 19.00 6.03
N ALA A 74 9.29 19.25 7.11
CA ALA A 74 8.41 20.40 7.28
C ALA A 74 7.41 20.59 6.12
N GLY A 75 6.80 19.48 5.67
CA GLY A 75 5.81 19.49 4.58
C GLY A 75 6.36 19.75 3.18
N GLN A 76 7.68 19.66 2.99
CA GLN A 76 8.36 19.85 1.70
C GLN A 76 9.29 18.68 1.39
N HIS A 77 9.69 18.54 0.12
CA HIS A 77 10.80 17.66 -0.24
C HIS A 77 12.07 18.13 0.49
N GLY A 78 12.67 17.21 1.25
CA GLY A 78 13.93 17.41 1.94
C GLY A 78 15.11 17.00 1.07
N SER A 79 16.25 17.67 1.23
CA SER A 79 17.52 17.15 0.75
C SER A 79 18.13 16.21 1.79
N TYR A 80 18.70 15.10 1.34
CA TYR A 80 19.45 14.19 2.20
C TYR A 80 20.89 14.08 1.70
N HIS A 81 21.83 14.24 2.63
CA HIS A 81 23.28 14.29 2.35
C HIS A 81 24.05 13.12 2.98
N GLY A 82 23.36 12.11 3.52
CA GLY A 82 23.98 10.92 4.11
C GLY A 82 23.96 9.72 3.16
N ASP A 83 24.25 8.53 3.72
CA ASP A 83 24.23 7.27 2.99
C ASP A 83 22.80 6.86 2.63
N ARG A 84 22.59 6.44 1.37
CA ARG A 84 21.26 6.03 0.88
C ARG A 84 20.61 5.03 1.85
N PRO A 85 19.36 5.29 2.29
CA PRO A 85 18.67 4.40 3.22
C PRO A 85 18.64 2.97 2.70
N GLN A 86 19.18 2.02 3.47
CA GLN A 86 19.19 0.62 3.10
C GLN A 86 17.90 -0.08 3.55
N LYS A 87 17.30 -0.84 2.63
CA LYS A 87 16.25 -1.81 2.96
C LYS A 87 16.96 -3.12 3.30
N GLY A 88 16.86 -3.57 4.55
CA GLY A 88 17.39 -4.88 4.96
C GLY A 88 16.76 -6.01 4.15
N SER A 89 17.43 -7.17 4.07
CA SER A 89 17.06 -8.31 3.23
C SER A 89 15.58 -8.70 3.30
N ASP A 90 14.97 -8.92 2.12
CA ASP A 90 13.65 -9.52 1.86
C ASP A 90 12.68 -9.60 3.03
N ASN A 91 11.86 -8.56 3.18
CA ASN A 91 10.71 -8.61 4.08
C ASN A 91 9.60 -9.44 3.43
N ARG A 92 9.52 -10.71 3.84
CA ARG A 92 8.40 -11.62 3.52
C ARG A 92 7.11 -11.29 4.28
N ALA A 93 7.16 -10.33 5.22
CA ALA A 93 6.05 -9.95 6.07
C ALA A 93 6.08 -8.43 6.31
N ILE A 94 4.91 -7.85 6.53
CA ILE A 94 4.74 -6.49 7.04
C ILE A 94 5.45 -6.40 8.39
N LYS A 95 6.37 -5.45 8.53
CA LYS A 95 7.05 -5.13 9.80
C LYS A 95 6.80 -3.69 10.15
N VAL A 96 6.36 -3.47 11.39
CA VAL A 96 6.35 -2.13 11.99
C VAL A 96 7.41 -2.14 13.08
N VAL A 97 8.39 -1.25 12.96
CA VAL A 97 9.48 -1.09 13.92
C VAL A 97 9.30 0.27 14.56
N GLU A 98 9.06 0.24 15.86
CA GLU A 98 8.96 1.44 16.66
C GLU A 98 10.30 1.72 17.34
N LEU A 99 10.85 2.90 17.08
CA LEU A 99 12.05 3.43 17.73
C LEU A 99 11.64 4.62 18.60
N GLU A 100 12.56 5.04 19.47
CA GLU A 100 12.36 6.20 20.34
C GLU A 100 12.04 7.48 19.54
N HIS A 101 12.71 7.66 18.39
CA HIS A 101 12.59 8.87 17.56
C HIS A 101 11.91 8.63 16.21
N ALA A 102 11.42 7.41 15.94
CA ALA A 102 10.87 7.09 14.62
C ALA A 102 9.89 5.91 14.64
N LEU A 103 9.00 5.90 13.65
CA LEU A 103 8.15 4.77 13.30
C LEU A 103 8.50 4.33 11.89
N ILE A 104 8.83 3.05 11.72
CA ILE A 104 9.29 2.50 10.44
C ILE A 104 8.36 1.37 10.01
N PHE A 105 7.68 1.57 8.89
CA PHE A 105 6.90 0.54 8.22
C PHE A 105 7.74 -0.07 7.10
N LYS A 106 7.80 -1.39 7.03
CA LYS A 106 8.52 -2.10 5.97
C LYS A 106 7.66 -3.21 5.40
N MET A 107 7.46 -3.18 4.09
CA MET A 107 6.81 -4.19 3.28
C MET A 107 7.76 -4.64 2.14
N ARG A 108 7.29 -5.48 1.21
CA ARG A 108 8.10 -6.02 0.10
C ARG A 108 8.60 -4.93 -0.83
N PHE A 109 7.75 -3.98 -1.22
CA PHE A 109 8.12 -2.93 -2.17
C PHE A 109 8.36 -1.59 -1.47
N ILE A 110 7.53 -1.25 -0.48
CA ILE A 110 7.65 0.04 0.25
C ILE A 110 8.35 -0.08 1.61
N GLN A 111 9.13 0.94 1.96
CA GLN A 111 9.56 1.25 3.33
C GLN A 111 9.23 2.72 3.61
N LEU A 112 8.51 3.00 4.68
CA LEU A 112 8.21 4.34 5.15
C LEU A 112 8.87 4.56 6.51
N TYR A 113 9.68 5.60 6.62
CA TYR A 113 10.29 6.06 7.85
C TYR A 113 9.66 7.41 8.21
N ILE A 114 9.02 7.49 9.37
CA ILE A 114 8.44 8.71 9.91
C ILE A 114 9.19 9.07 11.19
N THR A 115 9.70 10.29 11.27
CA THR A 115 10.30 10.86 12.48
C THR A 115 9.19 11.19 13.46
N LYS A 116 9.33 10.72 14.70
CA LYS A 116 8.43 11.09 15.80
C LYS A 116 8.79 12.49 16.26
N THR A 117 7.90 13.44 16.02
CA THR A 117 7.96 14.80 16.57
C THR A 117 6.88 14.93 17.65
N GLN A 118 7.00 15.92 18.54
CA GLN A 118 5.92 16.19 19.51
C GLN A 118 4.59 16.48 18.80
N ASP A 119 4.64 17.07 17.61
CA ASP A 119 3.46 17.47 16.84
C ASP A 119 2.73 16.30 16.18
N ASN A 120 3.39 15.16 15.96
CA ASN A 120 2.80 14.01 15.24
C ASN A 120 2.73 12.71 16.06
N LEU A 121 3.29 12.67 17.28
CA LEU A 121 3.40 11.45 18.07
C LEU A 121 2.02 10.84 18.39
N GLU A 122 1.12 11.62 18.99
CA GLU A 122 -0.24 11.17 19.33
C GLU A 122 -1.02 10.75 18.07
N LEU A 123 -0.90 11.53 17.00
CA LEU A 123 -1.54 11.23 15.72
C LEU A 123 -1.07 9.89 15.14
N LEU A 124 0.23 9.58 15.22
CA LEU A 124 0.82 8.34 14.71
C LEU A 124 0.42 7.11 15.55
N GLU A 125 0.35 7.25 16.87
CA GLU A 125 -0.07 6.18 17.78
C GLU A 125 -1.52 5.78 17.52
N ASP A 126 -2.43 6.75 17.38
CA ASP A 126 -3.85 6.47 17.17
C ASP A 126 -4.17 6.04 15.73
N SER A 127 -3.41 6.52 14.74
CA SER A 127 -3.73 6.35 13.31
C SER A 127 -2.91 5.27 12.60
N GLN A 128 -2.11 4.49 13.34
CA GLN A 128 -1.24 3.45 12.77
C GLN A 128 -1.99 2.49 11.84
N SER A 129 -3.23 2.11 12.19
CA SER A 129 -4.06 1.21 11.38
C SER A 129 -4.41 1.78 10.01
N ILE A 130 -4.68 3.08 9.93
CA ILE A 130 -5.02 3.75 8.66
C ILE A 130 -3.77 3.94 7.80
N LEU A 131 -2.63 4.28 8.42
CA LEU A 131 -1.34 4.31 7.73
C LEU A 131 -0.99 2.94 7.15
N LEU A 132 -1.24 1.88 7.91
CA LEU A 132 -1.00 0.52 7.45
C LEU A 132 -1.93 0.14 6.28
N LEU A 133 -3.20 0.50 6.36
CA LEU A 133 -4.16 0.29 5.27
C LEU A 133 -3.70 1.00 3.98
N TRP A 134 -3.27 2.26 4.09
CA TRP A 134 -2.73 3.02 2.97
C TRP A 134 -1.47 2.39 2.38
N LEU A 135 -0.53 1.96 3.23
CA LEU A 135 0.69 1.28 2.78
C LEU A 135 0.39 -0.08 2.13
N MET A 136 -0.61 -0.82 2.61
CA MET A 136 -1.07 -2.04 1.96
C MET A 136 -1.63 -1.77 0.55
N GLN A 137 -2.29 -0.63 0.34
CA GLN A 137 -2.78 -0.24 -0.98
C GLN A 137 -1.62 0.07 -1.93
N VAL A 138 -0.59 0.78 -1.44
CA VAL A 138 0.65 1.02 -2.20
C VAL A 138 1.35 -0.29 -2.53
N GLU A 139 1.45 -1.20 -1.57
CA GLU A 139 2.06 -2.51 -1.76
C GLU A 139 1.32 -3.34 -2.82
N SER A 140 -0.01 -3.35 -2.80
CA SER A 140 -0.83 -4.05 -3.79
C SER A 140 -0.63 -3.49 -5.19
N LEU A 141 -0.53 -2.16 -5.33
CA LEU A 141 -0.23 -1.52 -6.62
C LEU A 141 1.17 -1.92 -7.14
N CYS A 142 2.16 -1.97 -6.25
CA CYS A 142 3.51 -2.39 -6.64
C CYS A 142 3.58 -3.86 -7.05
N MET A 143 2.80 -4.72 -6.38
CA MET A 143 2.67 -6.12 -6.78
C MET A 143 2.06 -6.26 -8.16
N ASP A 144 0.98 -5.54 -8.41
CA ASP A 144 0.32 -5.55 -9.70
C ASP A 144 1.26 -5.13 -10.83
N TYR A 145 1.99 -4.03 -10.63
CA TYR A 145 3.00 -3.57 -11.57
C TYR A 145 4.10 -4.63 -11.81
N ALA A 146 4.59 -5.27 -10.74
CA ALA A 146 5.63 -6.28 -10.84
C ALA A 146 5.17 -7.54 -11.59
N LEU A 147 3.91 -7.96 -11.39
CA LEU A 147 3.33 -9.09 -12.09
C LEU A 147 3.15 -8.79 -13.58
N HIS A 148 2.68 -7.60 -13.93
CA HIS A 148 2.60 -7.14 -15.32
C HIS A 148 3.99 -7.05 -15.96
N HIS A 149 5.00 -6.60 -15.22
CA HIS A 149 6.39 -6.62 -15.69
C HIS A 149 6.88 -8.04 -15.99
N PHE A 150 6.56 -9.03 -15.16
CA PHE A 150 6.90 -10.43 -15.44
C PHE A 150 6.27 -10.94 -16.74
N LEU A 151 5.01 -10.59 -17.00
CA LEU A 151 4.32 -10.97 -18.23
C LEU A 151 5.01 -10.40 -19.50
N HIS A 152 5.66 -9.25 -19.37
CA HIS A 152 6.35 -8.56 -20.47
C HIS A 152 7.87 -8.71 -20.45
N THR A 153 8.41 -9.61 -19.61
CA THR A 153 9.84 -9.83 -19.53
C THR A 153 10.35 -10.49 -20.81
N GLU A 154 11.35 -9.90 -21.46
CA GLU A 154 11.94 -10.45 -22.68
C GLU A 154 12.70 -11.74 -22.37
N LEU A 155 12.32 -12.83 -23.05
CA LEU A 155 12.99 -14.11 -22.96
C LEU A 155 13.76 -14.40 -24.24
N ASN A 156 14.93 -15.04 -24.11
CA ASN A 156 15.60 -15.60 -25.28
C ASN A 156 14.85 -16.83 -25.81
N THR A 157 15.21 -17.33 -27.00
CA THR A 157 14.49 -18.43 -27.65
C THR A 157 14.43 -19.72 -26.82
N GLU A 158 15.49 -20.05 -26.09
CA GLU A 158 15.51 -21.26 -25.25
C GLU A 158 14.61 -21.09 -24.02
N GLN A 159 14.69 -19.94 -23.36
CA GLN A 159 13.84 -19.56 -22.24
C GLN A 159 12.35 -19.52 -22.62
N GLN A 160 12.04 -18.96 -23.79
CA GLN A 160 10.67 -18.89 -24.30
C GLN A 160 10.11 -20.30 -24.52
N ASN A 161 10.85 -21.20 -25.17
CA ASN A 161 10.41 -22.57 -25.39
C ASN A 161 10.13 -23.31 -24.07
N GLN A 162 10.96 -23.09 -23.05
CA GLN A 162 10.76 -23.67 -21.73
C GLN A 162 9.54 -23.05 -21.02
N ALA A 163 9.39 -21.72 -21.05
CA ALA A 163 8.24 -21.01 -20.51
C ALA A 163 6.92 -21.48 -21.15
N ASP A 164 6.90 -21.65 -22.47
CA ASP A 164 5.76 -22.15 -23.24
C ASP A 164 5.43 -23.60 -22.88
N SER A 165 6.45 -24.45 -22.68
CA SER A 165 6.24 -25.84 -22.24
C SER A 165 5.59 -25.95 -20.85
N MET A 166 5.78 -24.93 -20.01
CA MET A 166 5.16 -24.81 -18.69
C MET A 166 3.86 -24.00 -18.71
N ASN A 167 3.43 -23.49 -19.86
CA ASN A 167 2.32 -22.53 -20.00
C ASN A 167 2.45 -21.29 -19.10
N LEU A 168 3.68 -20.87 -18.77
CA LEU A 168 3.95 -19.83 -17.77
C LEU A 168 3.19 -18.52 -18.04
N HIS A 169 3.31 -17.97 -19.26
CA HIS A 169 2.68 -16.70 -19.61
C HIS A 169 1.15 -16.81 -19.63
N PHE A 170 0.62 -17.93 -20.13
CA PHE A 170 -0.82 -18.17 -20.15
C PHE A 170 -1.41 -18.24 -18.73
N ASP A 171 -0.79 -19.02 -17.85
CA ASP A 171 -1.24 -19.17 -16.46
C ASP A 171 -1.11 -17.86 -15.68
N LEU A 172 -0.03 -17.09 -15.94
CA LEU A 172 0.17 -15.77 -15.37
C LEU A 172 -0.91 -14.79 -15.84
N GLU A 173 -1.18 -14.72 -17.15
CA GLU A 173 -2.19 -13.84 -17.74
C GLU A 173 -3.59 -14.16 -17.22
N VAL A 174 -3.97 -15.44 -17.16
CA VAL A 174 -5.27 -15.86 -16.59
C VAL A 174 -5.39 -15.47 -15.12
N SER A 175 -4.31 -15.65 -14.35
CA SER A 175 -4.29 -15.31 -12.92
C SER A 175 -4.35 -13.79 -12.69
N LEU A 176 -3.61 -13.01 -13.50
CA LEU A 176 -3.64 -11.55 -13.49
C LEU A 176 -5.03 -11.01 -13.79
N ASN A 177 -5.67 -11.49 -14.86
CA ASN A 177 -7.03 -11.08 -15.23
C ASN A 177 -8.05 -11.32 -14.09
N ARG A 178 -7.87 -12.39 -13.30
CA ARG A 178 -8.71 -12.64 -12.14
C ARG A 178 -8.43 -11.64 -11.00
N LEU A 179 -7.17 -11.35 -10.73
CA LEU A 179 -6.78 -10.36 -9.72
C LEU A 179 -7.27 -8.96 -10.09
N ASP A 180 -7.25 -8.60 -11.38
CA ASP A 180 -7.77 -7.34 -11.90
C ASP A 180 -9.28 -7.20 -11.66
N LEU A 181 -10.03 -8.29 -11.82
CA LEU A 181 -11.46 -8.31 -11.51
C LEU A 181 -11.70 -8.12 -10.01
N ASP A 182 -10.97 -8.85 -9.16
CA ASP A 182 -11.06 -8.71 -7.70
C ASP A 182 -10.69 -7.28 -7.24
N ALA A 183 -9.68 -6.66 -7.87
CA ALA A 183 -9.27 -5.28 -7.61
C ALA A 183 -10.33 -4.25 -8.07
N LYS A 184 -10.98 -4.48 -9.21
CA LYS A 184 -12.10 -3.63 -9.70
C LYS A 184 -13.30 -3.70 -8.76
N ASP A 185 -13.69 -4.90 -8.33
CA ASP A 185 -14.79 -5.10 -7.39
C ASP A 185 -14.50 -4.42 -6.04
N MET A 186 -13.26 -4.55 -5.54
CA MET A 186 -12.82 -3.85 -4.34
C MET A 186 -12.89 -2.33 -4.50
N THR A 187 -12.46 -1.80 -5.65
CA THR A 187 -12.49 -0.36 -5.96
C THR A 187 -13.93 0.16 -6.02
N GLN A 188 -14.83 -0.58 -6.65
CA GLN A 188 -16.25 -0.25 -6.68
C GLN A 188 -16.84 -0.22 -5.27
N ALA A 189 -16.59 -1.26 -4.47
CA ALA A 189 -17.06 -1.33 -3.09
C ALA A 189 -16.52 -0.16 -2.24
N PHE A 190 -15.26 0.22 -2.41
CA PHE A 190 -14.66 1.39 -1.73
C PHE A 190 -15.37 2.69 -2.11
N ASN A 191 -15.64 2.89 -3.41
CA ASN A 191 -16.34 4.08 -3.91
C ASN A 191 -17.78 4.18 -3.43
N GLU A 192 -18.46 3.05 -3.23
CA GLU A 192 -19.84 3.00 -2.76
C GLU A 192 -19.96 3.14 -1.23
N SER A 193 -18.97 2.64 -0.48
CA SER A 193 -19.07 2.52 0.98
C SER A 193 -18.19 3.49 1.78
N VAL A 194 -17.03 3.90 1.26
CA VAL A 194 -16.08 4.78 1.97
C VAL A 194 -16.18 6.21 1.49
N ILE A 195 -16.06 6.45 0.18
CA ILE A 195 -16.03 7.81 -0.40
C ILE A 195 -17.22 8.69 0.01
N PRO A 196 -18.48 8.20 0.04
CA PRO A 196 -19.62 9.03 0.43
C PRO A 196 -19.55 9.48 1.90
N LEU A 197 -18.90 8.68 2.75
CA LEU A 197 -18.68 8.99 4.17
C LEU A 197 -17.53 9.97 4.37
N LEU A 198 -16.70 10.19 3.35
CA LEU A 198 -15.61 11.16 3.39
C LEU A 198 -16.07 12.61 3.16
N THR A 199 -17.29 12.80 2.68
CA THR A 199 -17.87 14.12 2.45
C THR A 199 -18.81 14.44 3.61
N PRO A 200 -18.62 15.56 4.33
CA PRO A 200 -19.56 15.97 5.36
C PRO A 200 -20.94 16.18 4.71
N THR A 201 -21.92 15.39 5.14
CA THR A 201 -23.33 15.63 4.81
C THR A 201 -24.04 15.94 6.11
N ASP A 202 -24.73 17.08 6.16
CA ASP A 202 -25.48 17.55 7.34
C ASP A 202 -26.60 16.57 7.79
N PHE A 203 -26.82 15.51 7.00
CA PHE A 203 -27.90 14.53 7.15
C PHE A 203 -27.51 13.28 7.94
N ILE A 204 -26.21 13.03 8.19
CA ILE A 204 -25.76 11.85 8.93
C ILE A 204 -25.18 12.30 10.27
N ASP A 205 -25.79 11.80 11.34
CA ASP A 205 -25.27 11.96 12.70
C ASP A 205 -23.78 11.52 12.79
N PRO A 206 -22.89 12.31 13.43
CA PRO A 206 -21.45 12.03 13.47
C PRO A 206 -21.09 10.64 14.01
N MET A 207 -21.79 10.17 15.05
CA MET A 207 -21.54 8.86 15.67
C MET A 207 -21.96 7.74 14.71
N ARG A 208 -23.09 7.91 14.02
CA ARG A 208 -23.52 6.98 12.98
C ARG A 208 -22.56 6.96 11.79
N ARG A 209 -22.07 8.11 11.34
CA ARG A 209 -21.06 8.23 10.26
C ARG A 209 -19.80 7.46 10.61
N GLN A 210 -19.30 7.63 11.83
CA GLN A 210 -18.12 6.92 12.33
C GLN A 210 -18.32 5.40 12.30
N GLN A 211 -19.45 4.89 12.79
CA GLN A 211 -19.72 3.45 12.79
C GLN A 211 -19.79 2.86 11.37
N LEU A 212 -20.43 3.58 10.44
CA LEU A 212 -20.48 3.20 9.03
C LEU A 212 -19.07 3.17 8.42
N LEU A 213 -18.25 4.18 8.72
CA LEU A 213 -16.89 4.26 8.20
C LEU A 213 -16.01 3.14 8.73
N ILE A 214 -16.07 2.84 10.04
CA ILE A 214 -15.36 1.70 10.63
C ILE A 214 -15.75 0.39 9.93
N THR A 215 -17.05 0.19 9.70
CA THR A 215 -17.55 -1.03 9.05
C THR A 215 -17.03 -1.14 7.61
N ALA A 216 -17.10 -0.04 6.84
CA ALA A 216 -16.62 0.01 5.47
C ALA A 216 -15.10 -0.21 5.37
N LEU A 217 -14.33 0.43 6.25
CA LEU A 217 -12.86 0.28 6.29
C LEU A 217 -12.43 -1.12 6.72
N THR A 218 -13.17 -1.76 7.63
CA THR A 218 -12.92 -3.16 8.02
C THR A 218 -13.11 -4.09 6.82
N ALA A 219 -14.23 -3.96 6.11
CA ALA A 219 -14.49 -4.77 4.92
C ALA A 219 -13.44 -4.53 3.83
N HIS A 220 -13.06 -3.27 3.59
CA HIS A 220 -12.01 -2.94 2.62
C HIS A 220 -10.65 -3.53 3.02
N GLN A 221 -10.25 -3.43 4.29
CA GLN A 221 -9.02 -4.03 4.79
C GLN A 221 -8.99 -5.55 4.59
N GLU A 222 -10.11 -6.24 4.85
CA GLU A 222 -10.23 -7.69 4.64
C GLU A 222 -10.06 -8.07 3.17
N HIS A 223 -10.74 -7.36 2.26
CA HIS A 223 -10.62 -7.58 0.82
C HIS A 223 -9.20 -7.30 0.32
N LEU A 224 -8.61 -6.15 0.70
CA LEU A 224 -7.25 -5.79 0.33
C LEU A 224 -6.23 -6.80 0.86
N SER A 225 -6.41 -7.29 2.10
CA SER A 225 -5.55 -8.33 2.67
C SER A 225 -5.59 -9.63 1.86
N GLN A 226 -6.77 -10.02 1.36
CA GLN A 226 -6.91 -11.20 0.51
C GLN A 226 -6.27 -11.00 -0.86
N LEU A 227 -6.51 -9.84 -1.49
CA LEU A 227 -5.91 -9.49 -2.78
C LEU A 227 -4.37 -9.51 -2.70
N VAL A 228 -3.79 -8.83 -1.71
CA VAL A 228 -2.33 -8.81 -1.49
C VAL A 228 -1.77 -10.21 -1.26
N LYS A 229 -2.48 -11.09 -0.54
CA LYS A 229 -2.04 -12.49 -0.35
C LYS A 229 -2.01 -13.27 -1.66
N GLN A 230 -3.02 -13.11 -2.51
CA GLN A 230 -3.09 -13.79 -3.80
C GLN A 230 -2.03 -13.25 -4.76
N GLN A 231 -1.90 -11.92 -4.85
CA GLN A 231 -0.86 -11.23 -5.61
C GLN A 231 0.55 -11.68 -5.17
N PHE A 232 0.81 -11.75 -3.86
CA PHE A 232 2.11 -12.21 -3.35
C PHE A 232 2.40 -13.66 -3.70
N GLY A 233 1.39 -14.53 -3.60
CA GLY A 233 1.50 -15.93 -3.97
C GLY A 233 1.90 -16.09 -5.44
N LEU A 234 1.20 -15.37 -6.33
CA LEU A 234 1.48 -15.37 -7.77
C LEU A 234 2.85 -14.74 -8.08
N TYR A 235 3.21 -13.66 -7.40
CA TYR A 235 4.49 -12.98 -7.56
C TYR A 235 5.64 -13.93 -7.23
N LEU A 236 5.59 -14.60 -6.07
CA LEU A 236 6.64 -15.54 -5.66
C LEU A 236 6.72 -16.78 -6.56
N SER A 237 5.58 -17.32 -7.02
CA SER A 237 5.61 -18.47 -7.92
C SER A 237 6.21 -18.10 -9.27
N THR A 238 5.82 -16.95 -9.82
CA THR A 238 6.30 -16.46 -11.12
C THR A 238 7.78 -16.13 -11.06
N GLN A 239 8.21 -15.41 -10.02
CA GLN A 239 9.63 -15.08 -9.80
C GLN A 239 10.48 -16.35 -9.78
N ARG A 240 10.07 -17.38 -9.04
CA ARG A 240 10.82 -18.66 -8.97
C ARG A 240 10.87 -19.39 -10.30
N MET A 241 9.80 -19.34 -11.09
CA MET A 241 9.79 -19.94 -12.43
C MET A 241 10.73 -19.21 -13.36
N LEU A 242 10.74 -17.88 -13.35
CA LEU A 242 11.68 -17.06 -14.12
C LEU A 242 13.14 -17.31 -13.70
N GLU A 243 13.42 -17.39 -12.39
CA GLU A 243 14.75 -17.77 -11.88
C GLU A 243 15.18 -19.17 -12.35
N ALA A 244 14.25 -20.15 -12.39
CA ALA A 244 14.53 -21.49 -12.90
C ALA A 244 14.81 -21.52 -14.40
N LEU A 245 14.27 -20.55 -15.15
CA LEU A 245 14.58 -20.30 -16.56
C LEU A 245 15.91 -19.54 -16.75
N GLY A 246 16.61 -19.20 -15.67
CA GLY A 246 17.85 -18.41 -15.73
C GLY A 246 17.61 -16.95 -16.07
N VAL A 247 16.40 -16.42 -15.85
CA VAL A 247 16.12 -14.99 -15.91
C VAL A 247 16.55 -14.38 -14.58
N GLU A 248 17.48 -13.44 -14.62
CA GLU A 248 17.91 -12.74 -13.41
C GLU A 248 16.77 -11.82 -12.90
N PRO A 249 16.42 -11.87 -11.61
CA PRO A 249 15.48 -10.90 -11.05
C PRO A 249 16.17 -9.53 -10.98
N HIS A 250 15.65 -8.56 -11.73
CA HIS A 250 16.01 -7.14 -11.59
C HIS A 250 15.14 -6.46 -10.54
#